data_AF-A0A1X6YWW1-F1
#
_entry.id   AF-A0A1X6YWW1-F1
#
_cell.length_a   1.000
_cell.length_b   1.000
_cell.length_c   1.000
_cell.angle_alpha   90.00
_cell.angle_beta   90.00
_cell.angle_gamma   90.00
#
_symmetry.space_group_name_H-M   'P 1'
#
loop_
_entity.id
_entity.type
_entity.pdbx_description
1 polymer ?
#
loop_
_entity_poly.entity_id
_entity_poly.type
_entity_poly.pdbx_seq_one_letter_code
_entity_poly.pdbx_strand_id
1 'polypeptide(L)'
;MSTSRTINYVALPILLVAAVLGLYWVWGALFLWWLVPSIMTGQTALVFDITRDQDPILFWVVAILWAVFGLMMIAASLFPSYAIWLV
;
A
#
# COMPACT_ATOMS: atom_id res chain seq x y z
N MET A 1 -22.09 -13.13 3.97
CA MET A 1 -21.31 -12.04 3.36
C MET A 1 -20.17 -12.67 2.57
N SER A 2 -19.74 -12.11 1.43
CA SER A 2 -18.54 -12.62 0.73
C SER A 2 -17.28 -12.29 1.53
N THR A 3 -16.29 -13.18 1.51
CA THR A 3 -15.03 -13.03 2.26
C THR A 3 -14.36 -11.67 1.99
N SER A 4 -14.32 -11.22 0.74
CA SER A 4 -13.76 -9.92 0.35
C SER A 4 -14.49 -8.74 0.99
N ARG A 5 -15.82 -8.84 1.14
CA ARG A 5 -16.63 -7.79 1.77
C ARG A 5 -16.34 -7.69 3.25
N THR A 6 -16.22 -8.84 3.93
CA THR A 6 -15.84 -8.89 5.35
C THR A 6 -14.45 -8.30 5.57
N ILE A 7 -13.47 -8.66 4.72
CA ILE A 7 -12.10 -8.11 4.80
C ILE A 7 -12.13 -6.58 4.70
N ASN A 8 -12.88 -6.01 3.76
CA ASN A 8 -12.97 -4.54 3.63
C ASN A 8 -13.60 -3.86 4.86
N TYR A 9 -14.68 -4.44 5.41
CA TYR A 9 -15.33 -3.89 6.61
C TYR A 9 -14.46 -3.99 7.87
N VAL A 10 -13.51 -4.92 7.91
CA VAL A 10 -12.54 -5.06 9.01
C VAL A 10 -11.31 -4.20 8.78
N ALA A 11 -10.80 -4.13 7.54
CA ALA A 11 -9.64 -3.34 7.19
C ALA A 11 -9.88 -1.84 7.42
N LEU A 12 -11.05 -1.33 7.06
CA LEU A 12 -11.37 0.09 7.21
C LEU A 12 -11.21 0.62 8.65
N PRO A 13 -11.87 0.06 9.69
CA PRO A 13 -11.67 0.54 11.06
C PRO A 13 -10.23 0.34 11.56
N ILE A 14 -9.55 -0.74 11.16
CA ILE A 14 -8.14 -0.95 11.51
C ILE A 14 -7.27 0.18 10.96
N LEU A 15 -7.46 0.55 9.69
CA LEU A 15 -6.71 1.62 9.03
C LEU A 15 -7.00 2.99 9.64
N LEU A 16 -8.26 3.25 10.00
CA LEU A 16 -8.65 4.50 10.68
C LEU A 16 -8.00 4.61 12.07
N VAL A 17 -8.04 3.54 12.87
CA VAL A 17 -7.37 3.50 14.17
C VAL A 17 -5.85 3.65 14.00
N ALA A 18 -5.26 2.98 13.02
CA ALA A 18 -3.84 3.10 12.71
C ALA A 18 -3.45 4.53 12.33
N ALA A 19 -4.29 5.24 11.57
CA ALA A 19 -4.05 6.65 11.22
C ALA A 19 -4.06 7.56 12.47
N VAL A 20 -5.04 7.41 13.36
CA VAL A 20 -5.13 8.22 14.60
C VAL A 20 -3.95 7.94 15.55
N LEU A 21 -3.51 6.69 15.63
CA LEU A 21 -2.43 6.28 16.53
C LEU A 21 -1.02 6.41 15.89
N GLY A 22 -0.91 6.87 14.64
CA GLY A 22 0.39 6.98 13.95
C GLY A 22 1.06 5.62 13.66
N LEU A 23 0.29 4.55 13.50
CA LEU A 23 0.80 3.19 13.20
C LEU A 23 1.11 3.03 11.71
N TYR A 24 2.18 3.69 11.25
CA TYR A 24 2.57 3.73 9.84
C TYR A 24 2.83 2.35 9.22
N TRP A 25 3.36 1.39 9.97
CA TRP A 25 3.61 0.04 9.45
C TRP A 25 2.35 -0.69 8.97
N VAL A 26 1.16 -0.37 9.53
CA VAL A 26 -0.11 -0.98 9.11
C VAL A 26 -0.47 -0.53 7.70
N TRP A 27 -0.26 0.76 7.41
CA TRP A 27 -0.41 1.32 6.07
C TRP A 27 0.65 0.79 5.11
N GLY A 28 1.89 0.65 5.57
CA GLY A 28 2.96 0.05 4.78
C GLY A 28 2.63 -1.39 4.36
N ALA A 29 2.12 -2.20 5.29
CA ALA A 29 1.67 -3.56 5.02
C ALA A 29 0.51 -3.60 4.02
N LEU A 30 -0.42 -2.63 4.08
CA LEU A 30 -1.50 -2.52 3.11
C LEU A 30 -0.98 -2.23 1.70
N PHE A 31 -0.03 -1.32 1.53
CA PHE A 31 0.56 -1.04 0.22
C PHE A 31 1.25 -2.27 -0.37
N LEU A 32 2.00 -3.01 0.44
CA LEU A 32 2.61 -4.27 0.00
C LEU A 32 1.57 -5.34 -0.31
N TRP A 33 0.47 -5.39 0.45
CA TRP A 33 -0.65 -6.29 0.16
C TRP A 33 -1.29 -5.97 -1.18
N TRP A 34 -1.52 -4.69 -1.51
CA TRP A 34 -2.09 -4.26 -2.79
C TRP A 34 -1.16 -4.47 -3.98
N LEU A 35 0.15 -4.44 -3.76
CA LEU A 35 1.13 -4.69 -4.81
C LEU A 35 0.94 -6.07 -5.47
N VAL A 36 0.62 -7.10 -4.67
CA VAL A 36 0.45 -8.48 -5.15
C VAL A 36 -0.67 -8.60 -6.21
N PRO A 37 -1.94 -8.26 -5.91
CA PRO A 37 -3.00 -8.31 -6.91
C PRO A 37 -2.72 -7.33 -8.06
N SER A 38 -2.12 -6.16 -7.82
CA SER A 38 -1.78 -5.23 -8.91
C SER A 38 -0.81 -5.83 -9.93
N ILE A 39 0.19 -6.59 -9.47
CA ILE A 39 1.12 -7.28 -10.38
C ILE A 39 0.43 -8.43 -11.11
N MET A 40 -0.44 -9.18 -10.42
CA MET A 40 -1.17 -10.32 -11.00
C MET A 40 -2.22 -9.88 -12.04
N THR A 41 -2.94 -8.79 -11.80
CA THR A 41 -3.97 -8.27 -12.71
C THR A 41 -3.41 -7.33 -13.77
N GLY A 42 -2.19 -6.80 -13.56
CA GLY A 42 -1.63 -5.78 -14.43
C GLY A 42 -2.31 -4.42 -14.29
N GLN A 43 -3.01 -4.17 -13.18
CA GLN A 43 -3.72 -2.90 -12.93
C GLN A 43 -3.28 -2.29 -11.59
N THR A 44 -2.97 -1.00 -11.59
CA THR A 44 -2.64 -0.24 -10.38
C THR A 44 -3.36 1.10 -10.36
N ALA A 45 -3.59 1.64 -9.16
CA ALA A 45 -4.23 2.94 -8.98
C ALA A 45 -3.18 4.02 -8.71
N LEU A 46 -3.33 5.18 -9.36
CA LEU A 46 -2.61 6.41 -9.02
C LEU A 46 -3.61 7.55 -8.79
N VAL A 47 -4.00 8.26 -9.86
CA VAL A 47 -5.14 9.19 -9.89
C VAL A 47 -6.33 8.51 -10.58
N PHE A 48 -6.03 7.83 -11.70
CA PHE A 48 -6.91 6.91 -12.38
C PHE A 48 -6.28 5.52 -12.40
N ASP A 49 -7.04 4.54 -12.86
CA ASP A 49 -6.53 3.20 -13.10
C ASP A 49 -5.52 3.21 -14.25
N ILE A 50 -4.37 2.59 -14.00
CA ILE A 50 -3.30 2.38 -14.98
C ILE A 50 -3.20 0.89 -15.24
N THR A 51 -3.26 0.50 -16.50
CA THR A 51 -3.10 -0.90 -16.92
C THR A 51 -1.75 -1.09 -17.62
N ARG A 52 -1.10 -2.22 -17.35
CA ARG A 52 0.21 -2.57 -17.92
C ARG A 52 0.15 -2.67 -19.45
N ASP A 53 -0.99 -3.06 -20.00
CA ASP A 53 -1.16 -3.27 -21.44
C ASP A 53 -1.25 -1.94 -22.21
N GLN A 54 -1.70 -0.87 -21.55
CA GLN A 54 -1.84 0.47 -22.15
C GLN A 54 -0.63 1.36 -21.89
N ASP A 55 -0.12 1.39 -20.64
CA ASP A 55 1.05 2.17 -20.26
C ASP A 55 1.96 1.37 -19.32
N PRO A 56 2.83 0.49 -19.87
CA PRO A 56 3.65 -0.41 -19.07
C PRO A 56 4.71 0.32 -18.24
N ILE A 57 5.23 1.44 -18.74
CA ILE A 57 6.26 2.21 -18.04
C ILE A 57 5.64 2.84 -16.80
N LEU A 58 4.52 3.56 -16.97
CA LEU A 58 3.83 4.20 -15.86
C LEU A 58 3.34 3.16 -14.84
N PHE A 59 2.82 2.03 -15.31
CA PHE A 59 2.42 0.92 -14.44
C PHE A 59 3.56 0.49 -13.50
N TRP A 60 4.75 0.22 -14.03
CA TRP A 60 5.88 -0.23 -13.21
C TRP A 60 6.41 0.85 -12.29
N VAL A 61 6.45 2.10 -12.74
CA VAL A 61 6.84 3.24 -11.89
C VAL A 61 5.92 3.33 -10.67
N VAL A 62 4.61 3.25 -10.87
CA VAL A 62 3.62 3.32 -9.79
C VAL A 62 3.69 2.08 -8.89
N ALA A 63 3.83 0.88 -9.45
CA ALA A 63 3.98 -0.35 -8.67
C ALA A 63 5.24 -0.30 -7.77
N ILE A 64 6.37 0.16 -8.30
CA ILE A 64 7.61 0.33 -7.52
C ILE A 64 7.42 1.41 -6.45
N LEU A 65 6.75 2.51 -6.76
CA LEU A 65 6.44 3.56 -5.79
C LEU A 65 5.66 3.00 -4.59
N TRP A 66 4.60 2.22 -4.84
CA TRP A 66 3.83 1.57 -3.78
C TRP A 66 4.67 0.59 -2.96
N ALA A 67 5.54 -0.17 -3.62
CA ALA A 67 6.47 -1.07 -2.94
C ALA A 67 7.42 -0.30 -2.00
N VAL A 68 8.03 0.77 -2.51
CA VAL A 68 8.98 1.61 -1.77
C VAL A 68 8.30 2.27 -0.57
N PHE A 69 7.12 2.87 -0.76
CA PHE A 69 6.34 3.44 0.35
C PHE A 69 5.95 2.40 1.39
N GLY A 70 5.50 1.22 0.93
CA GLY A 70 5.21 0.10 1.81
C GLY A 70 6.38 -0.27 2.71
N LEU A 71 7.56 -0.43 2.11
CA LEU A 71 8.80 -0.77 2.82
C LEU A 71 9.28 0.36 3.74
N MET A 72 9.24 1.62 3.30
CA MET A 72 9.67 2.77 4.09
C MET A 72 8.82 2.94 5.36
N MET A 73 7.50 2.81 5.25
CA MET A 73 6.61 2.92 6.41
C MET A 73 6.80 1.80 7.44
N ILE A 74 7.09 0.58 6.98
CA ILE A 74 7.47 -0.54 7.86
C ILE A 74 8.83 -0.27 8.50
N ALA A 75 9.82 0.14 7.69
CA ALA A 75 11.17 0.44 8.16
C ALA A 75 11.18 1.55 9.22
N ALA A 76 10.36 2.59 9.07
CA ALA A 76 10.25 3.66 10.06
C ALA A 76 9.78 3.16 11.43
N SER A 77 8.94 2.13 11.46
CA SER A 77 8.49 1.50 12.71
C SER A 77 9.54 0.56 13.31
N LEU A 78 10.35 -0.10 12.48
CA LEU A 78 11.45 -0.98 12.91
C LEU A 78 12.69 -0.19 13.35
N PHE A 79 12.91 0.99 12.76
CA PHE A 79 14.08 1.83 12.99
C PHE A 79 13.67 3.28 13.35
N PRO A 80 13.09 3.53 14.54
CA PRO A 80 12.52 4.83 14.90
C PRO A 80 13.52 5.99 14.85
N SER A 81 14.81 5.73 15.07
CA SER A 81 15.88 6.73 15.00
C SER A 81 16.08 7.34 13.62
N TYR A 82 15.66 6.63 12.56
CA TYR A 82 15.75 7.10 11.17
C TYR A 82 14.37 7.48 10.58
N ALA A 83 13.30 7.41 11.39
CA ALA A 83 11.94 7.60 10.91
C ALA A 83 11.72 8.95 10.20
N ILE A 84 12.37 10.02 10.66
CA ILE A 84 12.26 11.36 10.05
C ILE A 84 12.74 11.44 8.58
N TRP A 85 13.55 10.47 8.15
CA TRP A 85 14.04 10.36 6.77
C TRP A 85 13.23 9.35 5.95
N LEU A 86 12.34 8.60 6.59
CA LEU A 86 11.58 7.50 6.00
C LEU A 86 10.10 7.83 5.80
N VAL A 87 9.51 8.72 6.61
CA VAL A 87 8.09 9.11 6.57
C VAL A 87 7.93 10.60 6.81
#